data_AF-A0A358SPV7-F1
#
_entry.id   AF-A0A358SPV7-F1
#
_cell.length_a   1.000
_cell.length_b   1.000
_cell.length_c   1.000
_cell.angle_alpha   90.00
_cell.angle_beta   90.00
_cell.angle_gamma   90.00
#
_symmetry.space_group_name_H-M   'P 1'
#
loop_
_entity.id
_entity.type
_entity.pdbx_description
1 polymer ?
#
loop_
_entity_poly.entity_id
_entity_poly.type
_entity_poly.pdbx_seq_one_letter_code
_entity_poly.pdbx_strand_id
1 'polypeptide(L)'
;MAALAETGCSYALLADGTTITIRPAGPADELPVRQLHEAMSPDNLYSRFFSMSRMAAEQEARRVCREPGPDHGALLALLGDQLVGVASYEPAGGPQAAEIALAVADGMHGRGVATLLLEHLVSLARARGVTVLTAEALTANRAVLQVLGDAGLALQQKFDGGVLELSMPIPPGTALGEASPYLDAVAGRDKRANVASLEPLLAPRSVAVIGAGQQPGSIGRMILLNIRDGGFSGALHAVNPRGADIDGVPCVRTIAALPEAPDLAVIAVPAAGVVDVARECGKRGVRALVVITSGLTPAQGSSLLAVSRQAGMRLAGPDCFGVAVPAIGLDATFAMHHPAPGKAGLVTQSSGLGVALLEHLSRLGIGISSFASVGGMLDVSANDLLMWWEADTITELAVLYLESFGSPRQFARTARRVAARIPVLTVHAGRSAPGQRAAASHTAAAAAPLITRQALFEQAGIIATTSLGELLDAA
;
A
#
# COMPACT_ATOMS: atom_id res chain seq x y z
N MET A 1 11.91 -7.73 0.13
CA MET A 1 11.39 -7.85 -1.25
C MET A 1 11.95 -9.06 -2.03
N ALA A 2 13.12 -9.63 -1.70
CA ALA A 2 13.73 -10.70 -2.50
C ALA A 2 12.96 -12.05 -2.49
N ALA A 3 12.38 -12.48 -1.36
CA ALA A 3 11.71 -13.79 -1.26
C ALA A 3 10.32 -13.91 -1.94
N LEU A 4 9.69 -12.79 -2.29
CA LEU A 4 8.37 -12.77 -2.95
C LEU A 4 8.48 -12.57 -4.48
N ALA A 5 9.56 -11.95 -4.94
CA ALA A 5 9.86 -11.86 -6.37
C ALA A 5 10.19 -13.23 -6.98
N GLU A 6 10.72 -14.17 -6.18
CA GLU A 6 11.03 -15.54 -6.61
C GLU A 6 9.78 -16.45 -6.70
N THR A 7 8.65 -16.09 -6.07
CA THR A 7 7.41 -16.88 -6.06
C THR A 7 6.32 -16.34 -7.00
N GLY A 8 6.55 -15.21 -7.67
CA GLY A 8 5.56 -14.56 -8.54
C GLY A 8 4.36 -13.94 -7.80
N CYS A 9 4.37 -13.93 -6.46
CA CYS A 9 3.30 -13.35 -5.65
C CYS A 9 3.53 -11.83 -5.46
N SER A 10 2.48 -11.06 -5.70
CA SER A 10 2.45 -9.61 -5.50
C SER A 10 1.29 -9.21 -4.60
N TYR A 11 1.46 -8.12 -3.86
CA TYR A 11 0.39 -7.52 -3.05
C TYR A 11 -0.12 -6.29 -3.78
N ALA A 12 -1.44 -6.13 -3.87
CA ALA A 12 -2.09 -5.03 -4.54
C ALA A 12 -3.19 -4.43 -3.66
N LEU A 13 -3.48 -3.14 -3.84
CA LEU A 13 -4.55 -2.44 -3.14
C LEU A 13 -5.75 -2.32 -4.08
N LEU A 14 -6.93 -2.68 -3.57
CA LEU A 14 -8.21 -2.43 -4.21
C LEU A 14 -8.56 -0.94 -4.14
N ALA A 15 -9.59 -0.52 -4.88
CA ALA A 15 -10.02 0.88 -4.94
C ALA A 15 -10.40 1.47 -3.56
N ASP A 16 -10.79 0.62 -2.61
CA ASP A 16 -11.13 0.98 -1.23
C ASP A 16 -9.96 0.84 -0.25
N GLY A 17 -8.75 0.59 -0.74
CA GLY A 17 -7.55 0.40 0.08
C GLY A 17 -7.38 -0.99 0.68
N THR A 18 -8.31 -1.92 0.43
CA THR A 18 -8.17 -3.31 0.88
C THR A 18 -7.02 -4.00 0.17
N THR A 19 -6.21 -4.75 0.91
CA THR A 19 -5.09 -5.50 0.31
C THR A 19 -5.55 -6.86 -0.21
N ILE A 20 -5.15 -7.20 -1.43
CA ILE A 20 -5.26 -8.54 -2.02
C ILE A 20 -3.89 -9.08 -2.40
N THR A 21 -3.78 -10.40 -2.53
CA THR A 21 -2.61 -11.08 -3.09
C THR A 21 -2.91 -11.50 -4.52
N ILE A 22 -2.04 -11.15 -5.46
CA ILE A 22 -2.08 -11.63 -6.84
C ILE A 22 -0.93 -12.59 -7.04
N ARG A 23 -1.20 -13.81 -7.51
CA ARG A 23 -0.17 -14.81 -7.80
C ARG A 23 -0.51 -15.67 -9.01
N PRO A 24 0.46 -16.36 -9.63
CA PRO A 24 0.18 -17.35 -10.64
C PRO A 24 -0.76 -18.45 -10.12
N ALA A 25 -1.63 -18.93 -11.01
CA ALA A 25 -2.41 -20.14 -10.78
C ALA A 25 -1.51 -21.38 -10.92
N GLY A 26 -1.80 -22.43 -10.17
CA GLY A 26 -1.18 -23.73 -10.32
C GLY A 26 -2.18 -24.89 -10.22
N PRO A 27 -1.73 -26.15 -10.41
CA PRO A 27 -2.61 -27.32 -10.42
C PRO A 27 -3.41 -27.52 -9.13
N ALA A 28 -2.87 -27.09 -7.99
CA ALA A 28 -3.56 -27.17 -6.70
C ALA A 28 -4.78 -26.23 -6.57
N ASP A 29 -4.93 -25.26 -7.49
CA ASP A 29 -5.98 -24.25 -7.45
C ASP A 29 -7.26 -24.64 -8.20
N GLU A 30 -7.29 -25.82 -8.86
CA GLU A 30 -8.41 -26.24 -9.70
C GLU A 30 -9.74 -26.22 -8.93
N LEU A 31 -9.75 -26.73 -7.70
CA LEU A 31 -10.95 -26.77 -6.87
C LEU A 31 -11.43 -25.36 -6.47
N PRO A 32 -10.60 -24.47 -5.91
CA PRO A 32 -10.98 -23.06 -5.68
C PRO A 32 -11.48 -22.34 -6.93
N VAL A 33 -10.82 -22.51 -8.09
CA VAL A 33 -11.22 -21.87 -9.34
C VAL A 33 -12.58 -22.40 -9.83
N ARG A 34 -12.83 -23.71 -9.72
CA ARG A 34 -14.13 -24.28 -10.04
C ARG A 34 -15.22 -23.71 -9.13
N GLN A 35 -14.97 -23.68 -7.82
CA GLN A 35 -15.93 -23.14 -6.84
C GLN A 35 -16.26 -21.67 -7.10
N LEU A 36 -15.29 -20.86 -7.51
CA LEU A 36 -15.52 -19.47 -7.89
C LEU A 36 -16.55 -19.37 -9.02
N HIS A 37 -16.38 -20.14 -10.09
CA HIS A 37 -17.31 -20.13 -11.23
C HIS A 37 -18.67 -20.73 -10.86
N GLU A 38 -18.72 -21.83 -10.10
CA GLU A 38 -19.97 -22.45 -9.65
C GLU A 38 -20.82 -21.52 -8.76
N ALA A 39 -20.17 -20.61 -8.02
CA ALA A 39 -20.84 -19.64 -7.16
C ALA A 39 -21.32 -18.38 -7.89
N MET A 40 -20.95 -18.18 -9.17
CA MET A 40 -21.39 -17.03 -9.95
C MET A 40 -22.88 -17.08 -10.25
N SER A 41 -23.52 -15.90 -10.28
CA SER A 41 -24.89 -15.76 -10.77
C SER A 41 -25.05 -16.27 -12.21
N PRO A 42 -26.25 -16.75 -12.59
CA PRO A 42 -26.56 -17.18 -13.94
C PRO A 42 -26.15 -16.18 -15.04
N ASP A 43 -26.38 -14.89 -14.80
CA ASP A 43 -26.07 -13.83 -15.76
C ASP A 43 -24.55 -13.68 -15.98
N ASN A 44 -23.74 -13.85 -14.91
CA ASN A 44 -22.28 -13.81 -15.01
C ASN A 44 -21.71 -15.07 -15.67
N LEU A 45 -22.26 -16.25 -15.37
CA LEU A 45 -21.90 -17.49 -16.05
C LEU A 45 -22.18 -17.40 -17.56
N TYR A 46 -23.38 -16.93 -17.92
CA TYR A 46 -23.76 -16.73 -19.31
C TYR A 46 -22.85 -15.71 -20.00
N SER A 47 -22.57 -14.58 -19.35
CA SER A 47 -21.72 -13.53 -19.89
C SER A 47 -20.26 -13.98 -20.09
N ARG A 48 -19.77 -14.93 -19.27
CA ARG A 48 -18.40 -15.45 -19.34
C ARG A 48 -18.25 -16.59 -20.34
N PHE A 49 -19.21 -17.52 -20.40
CA PHE A 49 -19.08 -18.77 -21.16
C PHE A 49 -19.98 -18.83 -22.39
N PHE A 50 -20.80 -17.80 -22.64
CA PHE A 50 -21.85 -17.79 -23.66
C PHE A 50 -22.79 -19.01 -23.56
N SER A 51 -22.82 -19.65 -22.38
CA SER A 51 -23.53 -20.89 -22.10
C SER A 51 -23.75 -21.04 -20.59
N MET A 52 -24.75 -21.85 -20.24
CA MET A 52 -25.15 -22.12 -18.84
C MET A 52 -24.64 -23.48 -18.33
N SER A 53 -23.55 -24.00 -18.92
CA SER A 53 -23.09 -25.36 -18.66
C SER A 53 -22.19 -25.45 -17.42
N ARG A 54 -22.56 -26.30 -16.45
CA ARG A 54 -21.67 -26.62 -15.31
C ARG A 54 -20.35 -27.27 -15.75
N MET A 55 -20.35 -27.96 -16.89
CA MET A 55 -19.11 -28.51 -17.47
C MET A 55 -18.14 -27.40 -17.91
N ALA A 56 -18.64 -26.21 -18.24
CA ALA A 56 -17.78 -25.09 -18.65
C ALA A 56 -16.92 -24.60 -17.47
N ALA A 57 -17.48 -24.55 -16.26
CA ALA A 57 -16.74 -24.17 -15.06
C ALA A 57 -15.60 -25.15 -14.74
N GLU A 58 -15.83 -26.45 -14.88
CA GLU A 58 -14.80 -27.48 -14.67
C GLU A 58 -13.72 -27.42 -15.76
N GLN A 59 -14.12 -27.25 -17.03
CA GLN A 59 -13.17 -27.12 -18.13
C GLN A 59 -12.30 -25.87 -17.98
N GLU A 60 -12.89 -24.75 -17.59
CA GLU A 60 -12.17 -23.50 -17.34
C GLU A 60 -11.19 -23.63 -16.18
N ALA A 61 -11.60 -24.25 -15.07
CA ALA A 61 -10.72 -24.48 -13.94
C ALA A 61 -9.49 -25.30 -14.33
N ARG A 62 -9.67 -26.38 -15.10
CA ARG A 62 -8.56 -27.19 -15.62
C ARG A 62 -7.65 -26.42 -16.56
N ARG A 63 -8.21 -25.53 -17.40
CA ARG A 63 -7.42 -24.68 -18.31
C ARG A 63 -6.58 -23.65 -17.55
N VAL A 64 -7.20 -22.92 -16.63
CA VAL A 64 -6.54 -21.90 -15.80
C VAL A 64 -5.41 -22.52 -14.97
N CYS A 65 -5.68 -23.67 -14.35
CA CYS A 65 -4.78 -24.35 -13.41
C CYS A 65 -3.82 -25.35 -14.07
N ARG A 66 -3.71 -25.36 -15.40
CA ARG A 66 -2.76 -26.24 -16.11
C ARG A 66 -1.30 -25.90 -15.75
N GLU A 67 -0.39 -26.84 -16.03
CA GLU A 67 1.04 -26.62 -15.83
C GLU A 67 1.53 -25.36 -16.58
N PRO A 68 2.41 -24.53 -15.98
CA PRO A 68 2.87 -23.29 -16.59
C PRO A 68 3.54 -23.52 -17.95
N GLY A 69 2.97 -22.94 -19.00
CA GLY A 69 3.51 -22.94 -20.36
C GLY A 69 4.07 -21.58 -20.77
N PRO A 70 4.88 -21.51 -21.84
CA PRO A 70 5.33 -20.24 -22.42
C PRO A 70 4.17 -19.46 -23.08
N ASP A 71 3.11 -20.17 -23.42
CA ASP A 71 1.99 -19.74 -24.25
C ASP A 71 0.75 -19.33 -23.42
N HIS A 72 0.71 -19.70 -22.15
CA HIS A 72 -0.41 -19.43 -21.22
C HIS A 72 0.05 -18.72 -19.97
N GLY A 73 -0.72 -17.72 -19.54
CA GLY A 73 -0.55 -17.07 -18.25
C GLY A 73 -1.86 -17.03 -17.49
N ALA A 74 -1.86 -17.46 -16.23
CA ALA A 74 -3.01 -17.37 -15.36
C ALA A 74 -2.62 -16.76 -14.01
N LEU A 75 -3.45 -15.85 -13.51
CA LEU A 75 -3.30 -15.12 -12.27
C LEU A 75 -4.56 -15.27 -11.43
N LEU A 76 -4.36 -15.45 -10.13
CA LEU A 76 -5.39 -15.52 -9.10
C LEU A 76 -5.29 -14.29 -8.20
N ALA A 77 -6.43 -13.69 -7.87
CA ALA A 77 -6.55 -12.67 -6.84
C ALA A 77 -7.17 -13.28 -5.58
N LEU A 78 -6.51 -13.14 -4.44
CA LEU A 78 -6.95 -13.65 -3.15
C LEU A 78 -7.12 -12.52 -2.13
N LEU A 79 -8.25 -12.55 -1.41
CA LEU A 79 -8.50 -11.73 -0.23
C LEU A 79 -8.31 -12.63 1.00
N GLY A 80 -7.19 -12.47 1.72
CA GLY A 80 -6.74 -13.49 2.66
C GLY A 80 -6.54 -14.82 1.93
N ASP A 81 -7.26 -15.87 2.35
CA ASP A 81 -7.24 -17.19 1.71
C ASP A 81 -8.40 -17.40 0.71
N GLN A 82 -9.30 -16.42 0.56
CA GLN A 82 -10.46 -16.53 -0.33
C GLN A 82 -10.09 -16.10 -1.76
N LEU A 83 -10.33 -16.98 -2.74
CA LEU A 83 -10.22 -16.63 -4.16
C LEU A 83 -11.34 -15.66 -4.56
N VAL A 84 -10.98 -14.47 -5.04
CA VAL A 84 -11.92 -13.40 -5.41
C VAL A 84 -11.89 -13.05 -6.90
N GLY A 85 -10.88 -13.51 -7.63
CA GLY A 85 -10.82 -13.32 -9.08
C GLY A 85 -9.77 -14.16 -9.77
N VAL A 86 -9.95 -14.35 -11.07
CA VAL A 86 -9.11 -15.12 -11.97
C VAL A 86 -8.94 -14.33 -13.26
N ALA A 87 -7.72 -14.31 -13.78
CA ALA A 87 -7.42 -13.78 -15.10
C ALA A 87 -6.47 -14.72 -15.83
N SER A 88 -6.76 -15.02 -17.09
CA SER A 88 -5.88 -15.84 -17.92
C SER A 88 -5.74 -15.25 -19.31
N TYR A 89 -4.67 -15.64 -20.00
CA TYR A 89 -4.55 -15.48 -21.43
C TYR A 89 -4.06 -16.77 -22.09
N GLU A 90 -4.53 -17.03 -23.30
CA GLU A 90 -4.08 -18.13 -24.17
C GLU A 90 -3.72 -17.60 -25.56
N PRO A 91 -2.93 -18.32 -26.38
CA PRO A 91 -2.57 -17.86 -27.71
C PRO A 91 -3.81 -17.70 -28.58
N ALA A 92 -3.99 -16.51 -29.15
CA ALA A 92 -4.96 -16.28 -30.21
C ALA A 92 -4.32 -16.64 -31.57
N GLY A 93 -5.12 -16.97 -32.58
CA GLY A 93 -4.64 -17.47 -33.88
C GLY A 93 -3.69 -16.57 -34.70
N GLY A 94 -3.27 -15.41 -34.17
CA GLY A 94 -2.29 -14.50 -34.76
C GLY A 94 -0.92 -14.52 -34.07
N PRO A 95 0.16 -14.09 -34.76
CA PRO A 95 1.49 -14.01 -34.16
C PRO A 95 1.51 -13.03 -32.99
N GLN A 96 1.99 -13.47 -31.82
CA GLN A 96 2.10 -12.67 -30.60
C GLN A 96 0.77 -12.06 -30.10
N ALA A 97 -0.37 -12.63 -30.49
CA ALA A 97 -1.68 -12.28 -29.99
C ALA A 97 -2.12 -13.29 -28.90
N ALA A 98 -2.80 -12.81 -27.86
CA ALA A 98 -3.35 -13.67 -26.82
C ALA A 98 -4.79 -13.26 -26.47
N GLU A 99 -5.69 -14.23 -26.40
CA GLU A 99 -7.06 -14.05 -25.94
C GLU A 99 -7.10 -14.04 -24.42
N ILE A 100 -7.77 -13.06 -23.81
CA ILE A 100 -7.88 -12.94 -22.36
C ILE A 100 -9.25 -13.39 -21.85
N ALA A 101 -9.24 -13.94 -20.64
CA ALA A 101 -10.42 -14.27 -19.88
C ALA A 101 -10.32 -13.68 -18.46
N LEU A 102 -11.42 -13.11 -17.98
CA LEU A 102 -11.52 -12.49 -16.66
C LEU A 102 -12.77 -13.00 -15.93
N ALA A 103 -12.61 -13.32 -14.65
CA ALA A 103 -13.68 -13.78 -13.77
C ALA A 103 -13.48 -13.16 -12.38
N VAL A 104 -14.52 -12.54 -11.81
CA VAL A 104 -14.48 -11.94 -10.47
C VAL A 104 -15.72 -12.36 -9.70
N ALA A 105 -15.54 -12.71 -8.41
CA ALA A 105 -16.65 -13.05 -7.53
C ALA A 105 -17.68 -11.91 -7.47
N ASP A 106 -18.98 -12.23 -7.51
CA ASP A 106 -20.07 -11.27 -7.60
C ASP A 106 -20.02 -10.18 -6.51
N GLY A 107 -19.69 -10.53 -5.26
CA GLY A 107 -19.54 -9.59 -4.15
C GLY A 107 -18.30 -8.68 -4.21
N MET A 108 -17.43 -8.87 -5.20
CA MET A 108 -16.16 -8.16 -5.35
C MET A 108 -16.14 -7.24 -6.58
N HIS A 109 -17.25 -7.14 -7.31
CA HIS A 109 -17.41 -6.22 -8.44
C HIS A 109 -17.32 -4.76 -7.98
N GLY A 110 -16.88 -3.87 -8.87
CA GLY A 110 -16.70 -2.45 -8.57
C GLY A 110 -15.51 -2.10 -7.66
N ARG A 111 -14.78 -3.09 -7.11
CA ARG A 111 -13.61 -2.87 -6.24
C ARG A 111 -12.27 -2.83 -6.98
N GLY A 112 -12.29 -2.98 -8.31
CA GLY A 112 -11.10 -2.92 -9.16
C GLY A 112 -10.33 -4.24 -9.34
N VAL A 113 -10.85 -5.38 -8.85
CA VAL A 113 -10.18 -6.69 -8.95
C VAL A 113 -9.84 -7.07 -10.39
N ALA A 114 -10.80 -6.95 -11.31
CA ALA A 114 -10.59 -7.29 -12.72
C ALA A 114 -9.54 -6.39 -13.40
N THR A 115 -9.58 -5.09 -13.12
CA THR A 115 -8.62 -4.11 -13.68
C THR A 115 -7.21 -4.39 -13.17
N LEU A 116 -7.04 -4.67 -11.87
CA LEU A 116 -5.73 -5.03 -11.31
C LEU A 116 -5.20 -6.34 -11.90
N LEU A 117 -6.05 -7.36 -11.99
CA LEU A 117 -5.66 -8.61 -12.63
C LEU A 117 -5.24 -8.39 -14.09
N LEU A 118 -5.97 -7.57 -14.84
CA LEU A 118 -5.63 -7.21 -16.22
C LEU A 118 -4.29 -6.48 -16.31
N GLU A 119 -3.99 -5.53 -15.41
CA GLU A 119 -2.70 -4.82 -15.38
C GLU A 119 -1.52 -5.78 -15.15
N HIS A 120 -1.68 -6.70 -14.21
CA HIS A 120 -0.68 -7.73 -13.94
C HIS A 120 -0.56 -8.69 -15.12
N LEU A 121 -1.68 -9.04 -15.77
CA LEU A 121 -1.71 -9.88 -16.96
C LEU A 121 -1.00 -9.22 -18.14
N VAL A 122 -1.21 -7.92 -18.37
CA VAL A 122 -0.49 -7.11 -19.37
C VAL A 122 1.01 -7.13 -19.11
N SER A 123 1.43 -6.98 -17.85
CA SER A 123 2.85 -7.04 -17.49
C SER A 123 3.45 -8.42 -17.75
N LEU A 124 2.72 -9.50 -17.43
CA LEU A 124 3.12 -10.88 -17.68
C LEU A 124 3.21 -11.20 -19.17
N ALA A 125 2.18 -10.82 -19.93
CA ALA A 125 2.08 -11.03 -21.37
C ALA A 125 3.21 -10.29 -22.11
N ARG A 126 3.47 -9.03 -21.74
CA ARG A 126 4.59 -8.24 -22.29
C ARG A 126 5.95 -8.90 -22.05
N ALA A 127 6.17 -9.42 -20.84
CA ALA A 127 7.42 -10.11 -20.50
C ALA A 127 7.65 -11.38 -21.34
N ARG A 128 6.58 -11.94 -21.90
CA ARG A 128 6.60 -13.14 -22.77
C ARG A 128 6.47 -12.81 -24.26
N GLY A 129 6.57 -11.53 -24.63
CA GLY A 129 6.57 -11.09 -26.04
C GLY A 129 5.20 -11.05 -26.70
N VAL A 130 4.11 -11.10 -25.93
CA VAL A 130 2.76 -10.80 -26.44
C VAL A 130 2.70 -9.31 -26.75
N THR A 131 2.16 -8.96 -27.92
CA THR A 131 2.04 -7.58 -28.39
C THR A 131 0.59 -7.11 -28.46
N VAL A 132 -0.36 -8.03 -28.52
CA VAL A 132 -1.80 -7.72 -28.59
C VAL A 132 -2.59 -8.67 -27.70
N LEU A 133 -3.49 -8.10 -26.89
CA LEU A 133 -4.51 -8.86 -26.16
C LEU A 133 -5.85 -8.76 -26.89
N THR A 134 -6.56 -9.86 -27.01
CA THR A 134 -7.90 -9.92 -27.60
C THR A 134 -8.93 -10.42 -26.58
N ALA A 135 -10.19 -10.02 -26.73
CA ALA A 135 -11.27 -10.54 -25.91
C ALA A 135 -12.57 -10.55 -26.71
N GLU A 136 -13.42 -11.54 -26.46
CA GLU A 136 -14.79 -11.57 -26.95
C GLU A 136 -15.76 -11.23 -25.81
N ALA A 137 -16.67 -10.32 -26.06
CA ALA A 137 -17.68 -9.93 -25.09
C ALA A 137 -19.04 -9.71 -25.74
N LEU A 138 -20.11 -10.08 -25.02
CA LEU A 138 -21.45 -9.66 -25.40
C LEU A 138 -21.58 -8.13 -25.31
N THR A 139 -22.24 -7.51 -26.28
CA THR A 139 -22.54 -6.06 -26.26
C THR A 139 -23.27 -5.60 -24.99
N ALA A 140 -24.05 -6.49 -24.37
CA ALA A 140 -24.76 -6.22 -23.12
C ALA A 140 -23.86 -6.24 -21.87
N ASN A 141 -22.65 -6.79 -21.94
CA ASN A 141 -21.74 -6.90 -20.81
C ASN A 141 -21.01 -5.57 -20.55
N ARG A 142 -21.75 -4.59 -20.02
CA ARG A 142 -21.20 -3.25 -19.72
C ARG A 142 -20.05 -3.29 -18.71
N ALA A 143 -20.05 -4.27 -17.80
CA ALA A 143 -19.02 -4.41 -16.78
C ALA A 143 -17.65 -4.71 -17.40
N VAL A 144 -17.55 -5.70 -18.30
CA VAL A 144 -16.27 -6.01 -18.96
C VAL A 144 -15.82 -4.87 -19.88
N LEU A 145 -16.74 -4.24 -20.61
CA LEU A 145 -16.40 -3.08 -21.45
C LEU A 145 -15.86 -1.92 -20.63
N GLN A 146 -16.41 -1.69 -19.44
CA GLN A 146 -15.89 -0.69 -18.51
C GLN A 146 -14.48 -1.08 -18.00
N VAL A 147 -14.25 -2.34 -17.60
CA VAL A 147 -12.92 -2.80 -17.17
C VAL A 147 -11.85 -2.56 -18.25
N LEU A 148 -12.18 -2.88 -19.51
CA LEU A 148 -11.26 -2.74 -20.63
C LEU A 148 -11.03 -1.28 -21.02
N GLY A 149 -12.08 -0.44 -20.94
CA GLY A 149 -11.95 1.02 -21.13
C GLY A 149 -11.13 1.67 -20.02
N ASP A 150 -11.40 1.31 -18.77
CA ASP A 150 -10.71 1.85 -17.59
C ASP A 150 -9.25 1.42 -17.56
N ALA A 151 -8.87 0.28 -18.16
CA ALA A 151 -7.49 -0.19 -18.21
C ALA A 151 -6.51 0.85 -18.80
N GLY A 152 -6.98 1.76 -19.67
CA GLY A 152 -6.16 2.75 -20.35
C GLY A 152 -5.39 2.19 -21.55
N LEU A 153 -5.71 0.96 -21.98
CA LEU A 153 -5.22 0.36 -23.22
C LEU A 153 -5.96 0.98 -24.42
N ALA A 154 -5.30 1.01 -25.58
CA ALA A 154 -5.93 1.45 -26.82
C ALA A 154 -6.94 0.39 -27.31
N LEU A 155 -8.21 0.56 -26.95
CA LEU A 155 -9.26 -0.41 -27.26
C LEU A 155 -9.78 -0.23 -28.70
N GLN A 156 -9.60 -1.25 -29.53
CA GLN A 156 -10.21 -1.38 -30.85
C GLN A 156 -11.40 -2.35 -30.77
N GLN A 157 -12.53 -1.98 -31.37
CA GLN A 157 -13.76 -2.77 -31.31
C GLN A 157 -14.22 -3.11 -32.72
N LYS A 158 -14.59 -4.37 -32.93
CA LYS A 158 -15.23 -4.85 -34.15
C LYS A 158 -16.48 -5.62 -33.78
N PHE A 159 -17.58 -5.32 -34.45
CA PHE A 159 -18.85 -5.99 -34.22
C PHE A 159 -19.01 -7.13 -35.21
N ASP A 160 -19.26 -8.34 -34.70
CA ASP A 160 -19.60 -9.51 -35.51
C ASP A 160 -20.72 -10.31 -34.84
N GLY A 161 -21.86 -10.45 -35.52
CA GLY A 161 -22.94 -11.34 -35.10
C GLY A 161 -23.53 -11.14 -33.68
N GLY A 162 -23.42 -9.96 -33.06
CA GLY A 162 -23.89 -9.70 -31.69
C GLY A 162 -22.80 -9.81 -30.61
N VAL A 163 -21.61 -10.26 -31.00
CA VAL A 163 -20.39 -10.30 -30.17
C VAL A 163 -19.50 -9.12 -30.56
N LEU A 164 -18.84 -8.53 -29.56
CA LEU A 164 -17.77 -7.57 -29.77
C LEU A 164 -16.44 -8.29 -29.71
N GLU A 165 -15.72 -8.29 -30.83
CA GLU A 165 -14.31 -8.61 -30.89
C GLU A 165 -13.52 -7.38 -30.44
N LEU A 166 -12.77 -7.51 -29.36
CA LEU A 166 -11.98 -6.44 -28.76
C LEU A 166 -10.50 -6.74 -28.97
N SER A 167 -9.74 -5.74 -29.40
CA SER A 167 -8.28 -5.83 -29.56
C SER A 167 -7.60 -4.68 -28.84
N MET A 168 -6.54 -5.01 -28.08
CA MET A 168 -5.82 -4.08 -27.20
C MET A 168 -4.32 -4.27 -27.40
N PRO A 169 -3.65 -3.38 -28.15
CA PRO A 169 -2.21 -3.38 -28.25
C PRO A 169 -1.57 -3.13 -26.88
N ILE A 170 -0.59 -3.96 -26.52
CA ILE A 170 0.19 -3.79 -25.29
C ILE A 170 1.20 -2.66 -25.50
N PRO A 171 1.19 -1.60 -24.66
CA PRO A 171 2.16 -0.53 -24.78
C PRO A 171 3.59 -1.05 -24.56
N PRO A 172 4.58 -0.60 -25.36
CA PRO A 172 5.97 -0.91 -25.10
C PRO A 172 6.38 -0.37 -23.72
N GLY A 173 7.45 -0.93 -23.13
CA GLY A 173 8.04 -0.36 -21.93
C GLY A 173 8.57 1.04 -22.23
N THR A 174 7.85 2.08 -21.81
CA THR A 174 8.22 3.47 -22.11
C THR A 174 9.33 3.98 -21.21
N ALA A 175 10.09 4.97 -21.70
CA ALA A 175 11.07 5.68 -20.90
C ALA A 175 10.38 6.57 -19.84
N LEU A 176 11.12 6.95 -18.79
CA LEU A 176 10.61 7.87 -17.76
C LEU A 176 10.23 9.22 -18.40
N GLY A 177 8.94 9.57 -18.33
CA GLY A 177 8.42 10.85 -18.82
C GLY A 177 7.70 10.81 -20.17
N GLU A 178 7.68 9.66 -20.85
CA GLU A 178 6.83 9.48 -22.03
C GLU A 178 5.36 9.35 -21.64
N ALA A 179 4.49 10.08 -22.33
CA ALA A 179 3.04 10.01 -22.12
C ALA A 179 2.53 8.62 -22.52
N SER A 180 1.81 7.97 -21.61
CA SER A 180 1.19 6.67 -21.84
C SER A 180 -0.14 6.65 -21.11
N PRO A 181 -1.28 6.73 -21.83
CA PRO A 181 -2.60 6.69 -21.22
C PRO A 181 -2.80 5.48 -20.30
N TYR A 182 -2.21 4.34 -20.66
CA TYR A 182 -2.17 3.14 -19.82
C TYR A 182 -1.45 3.40 -18.49
N LEU A 183 -0.20 3.89 -18.53
CA LEU A 183 0.56 4.12 -17.31
C LEU A 183 -0.03 5.25 -16.44
N ASP A 184 -0.68 6.22 -17.05
CA ASP A 184 -1.38 7.29 -16.34
C ASP A 184 -2.64 6.77 -15.65
N ALA A 185 -3.40 5.88 -16.31
CA ALA A 185 -4.56 5.22 -15.73
C ALA A 185 -4.15 4.31 -14.56
N VAL A 186 -3.09 3.52 -14.72
CA VAL A 186 -2.49 2.69 -13.66
C VAL A 186 -2.05 3.55 -12.48
N ALA A 187 -1.29 4.63 -12.73
CA ALA A 187 -0.83 5.53 -11.67
C ALA A 187 -1.98 6.24 -10.94
N GLY A 188 -3.05 6.61 -11.66
CA GLY A 188 -4.24 7.22 -11.07
C GLY A 188 -5.01 6.24 -10.16
N ARG A 189 -5.08 4.96 -10.54
CA ARG A 189 -5.67 3.91 -9.69
C ARG A 189 -4.80 3.61 -8.47
N ASP A 190 -3.50 3.45 -8.67
CA ASP A 190 -2.51 3.25 -7.59
C ASP A 190 -2.64 4.36 -6.55
N LYS A 191 -2.70 5.64 -6.99
CA LYS A 191 -2.93 6.78 -6.10
C LYS A 191 -4.22 6.65 -5.29
N ARG A 192 -5.37 6.39 -5.93
CA ARG A 192 -6.67 6.32 -5.23
C ARG A 192 -6.70 5.19 -4.21
N ALA A 193 -6.26 4.00 -4.61
CA ALA A 193 -6.19 2.83 -3.74
C ALA A 193 -5.22 3.06 -2.57
N ASN A 194 -4.09 3.71 -2.83
CA ASN A 194 -3.10 4.05 -1.81
C ASN A 194 -3.66 5.02 -0.76
N VAL A 195 -4.29 6.12 -1.20
CA VAL A 195 -4.89 7.10 -0.31
C VAL A 195 -5.95 6.45 0.58
N ALA A 196 -6.84 5.64 -0.01
CA ALA A 196 -7.85 4.90 0.75
C ALA A 196 -7.23 3.95 1.79
N SER A 197 -6.10 3.30 1.44
CA SER A 197 -5.39 2.41 2.36
C SER A 197 -4.79 3.14 3.58
N LEU A 198 -4.46 4.42 3.45
CA LEU A 198 -3.88 5.22 4.52
C LEU A 198 -4.91 5.84 5.46
N GLU A 199 -6.20 5.82 5.12
CA GLU A 199 -7.26 6.37 5.97
C GLU A 199 -7.23 5.81 7.41
N PRO A 200 -7.05 4.51 7.67
CA PRO A 200 -6.99 3.99 9.04
C PRO A 200 -5.74 4.45 9.81
N LEU A 201 -4.71 4.96 9.13
CA LEU A 201 -3.48 5.47 9.74
C LEU A 201 -3.55 6.98 10.01
N LEU A 202 -4.09 7.76 9.05
CA LEU A 202 -4.04 9.23 9.06
C LEU A 202 -5.39 9.90 9.36
N ALA A 203 -6.50 9.17 9.25
CA ALA A 203 -7.83 9.62 9.64
C ALA A 203 -8.59 8.54 10.44
N PRO A 204 -7.98 7.91 11.47
CA PRO A 204 -8.66 6.89 12.27
C PRO A 204 -9.82 7.50 13.06
N ARG A 205 -10.89 6.73 13.23
CA ARG A 205 -12.01 7.04 14.12
C ARG A 205 -11.84 6.37 15.49
N SER A 206 -10.92 5.42 15.59
CA SER A 206 -10.61 4.68 16.81
C SER A 206 -9.15 4.26 16.87
N VAL A 207 -8.54 4.41 18.05
CA VAL A 207 -7.13 4.10 18.31
C VAL A 207 -7.01 3.23 19.56
N ALA A 208 -6.21 2.17 19.47
CA ALA A 208 -5.80 1.37 20.61
C ALA A 208 -4.29 1.45 20.83
N VAL A 209 -3.85 1.78 22.05
CA VAL A 209 -2.42 1.79 22.41
C VAL A 209 -2.09 0.52 23.20
N ILE A 210 -1.32 -0.37 22.57
CA ILE A 210 -0.94 -1.68 23.09
C ILE A 210 0.44 -1.57 23.74
N GLY A 211 0.52 -1.92 25.02
CA GLY A 211 1.73 -1.72 25.83
C GLY A 211 1.73 -0.43 26.65
N ALA A 212 0.64 0.34 26.63
CA ALA A 212 0.42 1.42 27.58
C ALA A 212 0.21 0.82 28.99
N GLY A 213 0.95 1.29 29.99
CA GLY A 213 0.79 0.84 31.37
C GLY A 213 0.88 2.01 32.35
N GLN A 214 0.71 1.74 33.65
CA GLN A 214 0.74 2.81 34.66
C GLN A 214 2.15 3.32 35.00
N GLN A 215 3.21 2.74 34.42
CA GLN A 215 4.59 3.15 34.71
C GLN A 215 4.85 4.55 34.12
N PRO A 216 5.17 5.55 34.96
CA PRO A 216 5.52 6.89 34.50
C PRO A 216 6.74 6.86 33.56
N GLY A 217 6.69 7.67 32.50
CA GLY A 217 7.75 7.74 31.49
C GLY A 217 7.85 6.54 30.54
N SER A 218 6.99 5.53 30.66
CA SER A 218 6.93 4.47 29.64
C SER A 218 6.39 5.02 28.32
N ILE A 219 7.02 4.63 27.20
CA ILE A 219 6.67 5.12 25.85
C ILE A 219 5.18 4.88 25.54
N GLY A 220 4.66 3.68 25.83
CA GLY A 220 3.23 3.39 25.62
C GLY A 220 2.30 4.30 26.41
N ARG A 221 2.66 4.67 27.65
CA ARG A 221 1.87 5.63 28.43
C ARG A 221 1.97 7.03 27.85
N MET A 222 3.17 7.49 27.47
CA MET A 222 3.37 8.81 26.85
C MET A 222 2.52 8.97 25.59
N ILE A 223 2.53 7.97 24.70
CA ILE A 223 1.71 7.99 23.48
C ILE A 223 0.22 8.05 23.82
N LEU A 224 -0.24 7.22 24.77
CA LEU A 224 -1.64 7.22 25.17
C LEU A 224 -2.10 8.59 25.68
N LEU A 225 -1.29 9.21 26.54
CA LEU A 225 -1.57 10.54 27.07
C LEU A 225 -1.48 11.60 25.98
N ASN A 226 -0.54 11.48 25.03
CA ASN A 226 -0.43 12.43 23.94
C ASN A 226 -1.66 12.43 23.02
N ILE A 227 -2.22 11.26 22.71
CA ILE A 227 -3.46 11.16 21.94
C ILE A 227 -4.63 11.77 22.71
N ARG A 228 -4.71 11.51 24.03
CA ARG A 228 -5.76 12.07 24.89
C ARG A 228 -5.66 13.60 25.00
N ASP A 229 -4.47 14.10 25.29
CA ASP A 229 -4.20 15.52 25.58
C ASP A 229 -4.17 16.35 24.28
N GLY A 230 -3.85 15.73 23.15
CA GLY A 230 -4.02 16.29 21.81
C GLY A 230 -5.50 16.47 21.42
N GLY A 231 -6.44 15.94 22.20
CA GLY A 231 -7.88 16.12 21.98
C GLY A 231 -8.43 15.24 20.85
N PHE A 232 -7.89 14.03 20.67
CA PHE A 232 -8.37 13.10 19.65
C PHE A 232 -9.88 12.88 19.75
N SER A 233 -10.57 13.13 18.63
CA SER A 233 -12.03 13.12 18.57
C SER A 233 -12.65 11.71 18.50
N GLY A 234 -11.84 10.69 18.21
CA GLY A 234 -12.27 9.30 18.09
C GLY A 234 -12.21 8.52 19.40
N ALA A 235 -12.57 7.23 19.32
CA ALA A 235 -12.49 6.32 20.47
C ALA A 235 -11.03 6.00 20.80
N LEU A 236 -10.64 6.13 22.07
CA LEU A 236 -9.28 5.83 22.55
C LEU A 236 -9.32 4.73 23.62
N HIS A 237 -8.53 3.68 23.42
CA HIS A 237 -8.41 2.58 24.36
C HIS A 237 -6.96 2.23 24.67
N ALA A 238 -6.70 1.80 25.91
CA ALA A 238 -5.45 1.17 26.29
C ALA A 238 -5.58 -0.36 26.28
N VAL A 239 -4.52 -1.06 25.88
CA VAL A 239 -4.44 -2.52 25.98
C VAL A 239 -3.21 -2.91 26.78
N ASN A 240 -3.44 -3.52 27.94
CA ASN A 240 -2.40 -3.97 28.85
C ASN A 240 -2.84 -5.24 29.60
N PRO A 241 -1.99 -6.27 29.74
CA PRO A 241 -2.34 -7.50 30.46
C PRO A 241 -2.86 -7.31 31.89
N ARG A 242 -2.51 -6.19 32.55
CA ARG A 242 -3.01 -5.83 33.89
C ARG A 242 -4.43 -5.26 33.87
N GLY A 243 -4.87 -4.65 32.77
CA GLY A 243 -6.25 -4.17 32.57
C GLY A 243 -6.70 -3.07 33.53
N ALA A 244 -5.78 -2.28 34.08
CA ALA A 244 -6.11 -1.17 34.99
C ALA A 244 -6.18 0.14 34.21
N ASP A 245 -7.17 0.98 34.51
CA ASP A 245 -7.33 2.30 33.88
C ASP A 245 -6.05 3.14 33.98
N ILE A 246 -5.82 3.92 32.92
CA ILE A 246 -4.63 4.76 32.78
C ILE A 246 -5.11 6.20 32.61
N ASP A 247 -5.07 6.97 33.70
CA ASP A 247 -5.38 8.41 33.72
C ASP A 247 -6.72 8.76 33.03
N GLY A 248 -7.77 7.97 33.32
CA GLY A 248 -9.12 8.16 32.79
C GLY A 248 -9.38 7.51 31.42
N VAL A 249 -8.37 6.87 30.81
CA VAL A 249 -8.55 6.09 29.58
C VAL A 249 -8.88 4.63 29.90
N PRO A 250 -9.97 4.07 29.34
CA PRO A 250 -10.35 2.67 29.54
C PRO A 250 -9.25 1.71 29.09
N CYS A 251 -8.89 0.76 29.96
CA CYS A 251 -7.89 -0.27 29.66
C CYS A 251 -8.52 -1.67 29.63
N VAL A 252 -8.32 -2.40 28.53
CA VAL A 252 -8.67 -3.82 28.43
C VAL A 252 -7.42 -4.71 28.48
N ARG A 253 -7.60 -5.99 28.77
CA ARG A 253 -6.48 -6.94 28.91
C ARG A 253 -5.89 -7.41 27.58
N THR A 254 -6.73 -7.53 26.56
CA THR A 254 -6.39 -8.00 25.22
C THR A 254 -7.14 -7.20 24.18
N ILE A 255 -6.63 -7.14 22.95
CA ILE A 255 -7.31 -6.42 21.88
C ILE A 255 -8.66 -7.04 21.51
N ALA A 256 -8.82 -8.34 21.72
CA ALA A 256 -10.08 -9.06 21.52
C ALA A 256 -11.20 -8.61 22.48
N ALA A 257 -10.84 -8.03 23.63
CA ALA A 257 -11.81 -7.52 24.61
C ALA A 257 -12.32 -6.11 24.29
N LEU A 258 -11.81 -5.46 23.24
CA LEU A 258 -12.35 -4.18 22.76
C LEU A 258 -13.74 -4.37 22.16
N PRO A 259 -14.66 -3.40 22.34
CA PRO A 259 -16.03 -3.48 21.81
C PRO A 259 -16.03 -3.61 20.28
N GLU A 260 -15.17 -2.83 19.61
CA GLU A 260 -15.00 -2.81 18.16
C GLU A 260 -13.52 -2.95 17.78
N ALA A 261 -13.25 -3.30 16.52
CA ALA A 261 -11.89 -3.35 16.02
C ALA A 261 -11.40 -1.91 15.87
N PRO A 262 -10.28 -1.51 16.48
CA PRO A 262 -9.77 -0.16 16.27
C PRO A 262 -9.27 0.00 14.83
N ASP A 263 -9.43 1.18 14.25
CA ASP A 263 -8.87 1.49 12.94
C ASP A 263 -7.34 1.44 12.98
N LEU A 264 -6.75 1.99 14.05
CA LEU A 264 -5.33 2.08 14.31
C LEU A 264 -4.93 1.40 15.62
N ALA A 265 -3.94 0.52 15.58
CA ALA A 265 -3.26 0.02 16.76
C ALA A 265 -1.82 0.54 16.84
N VAL A 266 -1.48 1.21 17.94
CA VAL A 266 -0.11 1.65 18.25
C VAL A 266 0.55 0.63 19.17
N ILE A 267 1.62 -0.02 18.69
CA ILE A 267 2.29 -1.12 19.36
C ILE A 267 3.59 -0.62 20.01
N ALA A 268 3.61 -0.63 21.34
CA ALA A 268 4.75 -0.25 22.18
C ALA A 268 5.11 -1.37 23.19
N VAL A 269 5.16 -2.62 22.72
CA VAL A 269 5.54 -3.81 23.51
C VAL A 269 6.99 -4.24 23.22
N PRO A 270 7.65 -5.05 24.07
CA PRO A 270 8.99 -5.58 23.77
C PRO A 270 9.04 -6.33 22.43
N ALA A 271 10.18 -6.29 21.74
CA ALA A 271 10.36 -6.84 20.38
C ALA A 271 9.91 -8.31 20.24
N ALA A 272 10.10 -9.12 21.29
CA ALA A 272 9.67 -10.52 21.33
C ALA A 272 8.15 -10.71 21.14
N GLY A 273 7.32 -9.74 21.56
CA GLY A 273 5.86 -9.83 21.49
C GLY A 273 5.22 -9.13 20.29
N VAL A 274 5.98 -8.38 19.49
CA VAL A 274 5.42 -7.53 18.42
C VAL A 274 4.66 -8.34 17.36
N VAL A 275 5.22 -9.47 16.92
CA VAL A 275 4.61 -10.31 15.87
C VAL A 275 3.31 -10.96 16.36
N ASP A 276 3.27 -11.40 17.62
CA ASP A 276 2.08 -12.02 18.21
C ASP A 276 0.97 -10.99 18.39
N VAL A 277 1.30 -9.79 18.89
CA VAL A 277 0.35 -8.67 18.98
C VAL A 277 -0.19 -8.29 17.59
N ALA A 278 0.68 -8.20 16.58
CA ALA A 278 0.23 -7.93 15.21
C ALA A 278 -0.73 -9.02 14.71
N ARG A 279 -0.50 -10.30 15.04
CA ARG A 279 -1.39 -11.40 14.68
C ARG A 279 -2.76 -11.29 15.38
N GLU A 280 -2.78 -10.88 16.64
CA GLU A 280 -4.03 -10.60 17.37
C GLU A 280 -4.79 -9.41 16.76
N CYS A 281 -4.07 -8.36 16.36
CA CYS A 281 -4.64 -7.22 15.65
C CYS A 281 -5.30 -7.64 14.33
N GLY A 282 -4.60 -8.44 13.54
CA GLY A 282 -5.13 -8.97 12.28
C GLY A 282 -6.39 -9.81 12.49
N LYS A 283 -6.40 -10.70 13.49
CA LYS A 283 -7.60 -11.49 13.84
C LYS A 283 -8.77 -10.62 14.30
N ARG A 284 -8.50 -9.50 14.96
CA ARG A 284 -9.54 -8.56 15.43
C ARG A 284 -10.12 -7.71 14.31
N GLY A 285 -9.43 -7.59 13.17
CA GLY A 285 -9.81 -6.75 12.04
C GLY A 285 -9.28 -5.32 12.10
N VAL A 286 -8.16 -5.11 12.80
CA VAL A 286 -7.43 -3.82 12.76
C VAL A 286 -6.97 -3.57 11.32
N ARG A 287 -6.98 -2.31 10.87
CA ARG A 287 -6.59 -1.95 9.48
C ARG A 287 -5.24 -1.24 9.37
N ALA A 288 -4.75 -0.61 10.43
CA ALA A 288 -3.42 -0.02 10.45
C ALA A 288 -2.66 -0.27 11.75
N LEU A 289 -1.34 -0.43 11.64
CA LEU A 289 -0.40 -0.58 12.73
C LEU A 289 0.64 0.54 12.71
N VAL A 290 0.95 1.09 13.89
CA VAL A 290 2.15 1.89 14.14
C VAL A 290 3.02 1.12 15.11
N VAL A 291 4.18 0.64 14.67
CA VAL A 291 5.08 -0.16 15.51
C VAL A 291 6.23 0.71 15.97
N ILE A 292 6.16 1.14 17.23
CA ILE A 292 7.17 2.00 17.86
C ILE A 292 8.44 1.20 18.18
N THR A 293 8.25 -0.07 18.55
CA THR A 293 9.30 -0.95 19.04
C THR A 293 10.47 -1.08 18.06
N SER A 294 11.68 -0.87 18.56
CA SER A 294 12.95 -1.07 17.84
C SER A 294 13.57 -2.43 18.15
N GLY A 295 14.67 -2.77 17.46
CA GLY A 295 15.46 -3.96 17.76
C GLY A 295 14.85 -5.30 17.30
N LEU A 296 13.90 -5.27 16.36
CA LEU A 296 13.43 -6.49 15.72
C LEU A 296 14.54 -7.12 14.89
N THR A 297 14.71 -8.43 15.02
CA THR A 297 15.57 -9.20 14.12
C THR A 297 15.01 -9.19 12.68
N PRO A 298 15.84 -9.43 11.64
CA PRO A 298 15.36 -9.52 10.26
C PRO A 298 14.25 -10.56 10.05
N ALA A 299 14.29 -11.67 10.79
CA ALA A 299 13.25 -12.70 10.77
C ALA A 299 11.93 -12.20 11.37
N GLN A 300 11.99 -11.45 12.48
CA GLN A 300 10.80 -10.83 13.07
C GLN A 300 10.22 -9.75 12.18
N GLY A 301 11.06 -8.89 11.57
CA GLY A 301 10.58 -7.88 10.61
C GLY A 301 9.89 -8.51 9.40
N SER A 302 10.47 -9.59 8.84
CA SER A 302 9.84 -10.33 7.74
C SER A 302 8.51 -10.97 8.16
N SER A 303 8.44 -11.52 9.37
CA SER A 303 7.21 -12.12 9.92
C SER A 303 6.13 -11.07 10.19
N LEU A 304 6.52 -9.90 10.72
CA LEU A 304 5.62 -8.77 10.96
C LEU A 304 5.00 -8.27 9.65
N LEU A 305 5.81 -8.10 8.61
CA LEU A 305 5.32 -7.71 7.28
C LEU A 305 4.37 -8.74 6.69
N ALA A 306 4.72 -10.03 6.78
CA ALA A 306 3.88 -11.13 6.29
C ALA A 306 2.51 -11.16 7.00
N VAL A 307 2.50 -11.09 8.33
CA VAL A 307 1.25 -11.05 9.12
C VAL A 307 0.41 -9.82 8.79
N SER A 308 1.05 -8.66 8.66
CA SER A 308 0.34 -7.41 8.33
C SER A 308 -0.35 -7.52 6.97
N ARG A 309 0.36 -8.00 5.95
CA ARG A 309 -0.19 -8.16 4.61
C ARG A 309 -1.27 -9.22 4.53
N GLN A 310 -1.10 -10.37 5.19
CA GLN A 310 -2.11 -11.43 5.21
C GLN A 310 -3.43 -10.96 5.83
N ALA A 311 -3.35 -10.10 6.84
CA ALA A 311 -4.51 -9.50 7.50
C ALA A 311 -5.04 -8.22 6.82
N GLY A 312 -4.39 -7.76 5.74
CA GLY A 312 -4.75 -6.51 5.07
C GLY A 312 -4.47 -5.25 5.89
N MET A 313 -3.53 -5.31 6.84
CA MET A 313 -3.10 -4.18 7.65
C MET A 313 -2.00 -3.37 6.96
N ARG A 314 -2.13 -2.05 6.96
CA ARG A 314 -1.01 -1.14 6.66
C ARG A 314 -0.10 -1.00 7.86
N LEU A 315 1.21 -0.87 7.65
CA LEU A 315 2.20 -0.82 8.72
C LEU A 315 3.15 0.39 8.58
N ALA A 316 3.11 1.30 9.56
CA ALA A 316 4.13 2.33 9.78
C ALA A 316 5.16 1.83 10.81
N GLY A 317 6.45 1.93 10.49
CA GLY A 317 7.54 1.37 11.27
C GLY A 317 8.06 0.02 10.74
N PRO A 318 8.67 -0.83 11.59
CA PRO A 318 8.91 -0.68 13.02
C PRO A 318 10.00 0.37 13.31
N ASP A 319 10.43 0.51 14.57
CA ASP A 319 11.47 1.46 14.99
C ASP A 319 11.15 2.91 14.56
N CYS A 320 9.94 3.35 14.88
CA CYS A 320 9.46 4.67 14.50
C CYS A 320 9.07 5.52 15.71
N PHE A 321 9.02 6.83 15.49
CA PHE A 321 8.60 7.80 16.49
C PHE A 321 7.08 7.89 16.65
N GLY A 322 6.32 7.41 15.67
CA GLY A 322 4.85 7.46 15.64
C GLY A 322 4.30 8.30 14.50
N VAL A 323 3.01 8.62 14.59
CA VAL A 323 2.26 9.43 13.62
C VAL A 323 1.48 10.52 14.33
N ALA A 324 1.28 11.66 13.67
CA ALA A 324 0.43 12.74 14.19
C ALA A 324 -0.37 13.41 13.08
N VAL A 325 -1.62 13.75 13.37
CA VAL A 325 -2.52 14.53 12.51
C VAL A 325 -3.22 15.54 13.42
N PRO A 326 -2.60 16.71 13.66
CA PRO A 326 -3.08 17.65 14.68
C PRO A 326 -4.51 18.15 14.44
N ALA A 327 -4.95 18.25 13.18
CA ALA A 327 -6.29 18.71 12.82
C ALA A 327 -7.42 17.83 13.40
N ILE A 328 -7.14 16.56 13.70
CA ILE A 328 -8.09 15.62 14.35
C ILE A 328 -7.71 15.29 15.79
N GLY A 329 -6.72 15.99 16.35
CA GLY A 329 -6.19 15.76 17.70
C GLY A 329 -5.38 14.47 17.86
N LEU A 330 -5.01 13.82 16.75
CA LEU A 330 -4.21 12.60 16.81
C LEU A 330 -2.73 12.94 17.00
N ASP A 331 -2.19 12.65 18.18
CA ASP A 331 -0.75 12.66 18.44
C ASP A 331 -0.30 11.31 18.99
N ALA A 332 -0.13 10.34 18.08
CA ALA A 332 0.34 9.00 18.40
C ALA A 332 1.89 8.92 18.43
N THR A 333 2.54 9.99 18.90
CA THR A 333 3.99 10.06 19.11
C THR A 333 4.31 10.10 20.61
N PHE A 334 5.60 9.98 20.95
CA PHE A 334 6.10 10.21 22.30
C PHE A 334 6.88 11.54 22.40
N ALA A 335 6.43 12.56 21.66
CA ALA A 335 6.96 13.91 21.76
C ALA A 335 6.68 14.54 23.13
N MET A 336 7.54 15.46 23.54
CA MET A 336 7.32 16.29 24.73
C MET A 336 6.27 17.39 24.48
N HIS A 337 6.10 17.81 23.23
CA HIS A 337 5.18 18.88 22.83
C HIS A 337 4.36 18.43 21.63
N HIS A 338 3.06 18.76 21.64
CA HIS A 338 2.18 18.47 20.53
C HIS A 338 2.55 19.30 19.30
N PRO A 339 2.60 18.70 18.10
CA PRO A 339 2.70 19.46 16.87
C PRO A 339 1.46 20.35 16.69
N ALA A 340 1.67 21.63 16.39
CA ALA A 340 0.58 22.54 16.06
C ALA A 340 -0.05 22.17 14.70
N PRO A 341 -1.37 22.36 14.51
CA PRO A 341 -2.00 22.18 13.22
C PRO A 341 -1.49 23.20 12.19
N GLY A 342 -1.31 22.76 10.96
CA GLY A 342 -0.93 23.62 9.84
C GLY A 342 -0.96 22.87 8.52
N LYS A 343 -0.04 23.22 7.62
CA LYS A 343 -0.06 22.79 6.21
C LYS A 343 1.21 22.08 5.76
N ALA A 344 2.15 21.83 6.66
CA ALA A 344 3.36 21.08 6.36
C ALA A 344 3.15 19.58 6.59
N GLY A 345 3.27 18.78 5.53
CA GLY A 345 3.39 17.33 5.62
C GLY A 345 4.83 16.95 5.92
N LEU A 346 5.06 16.12 6.94
CA LEU A 346 6.40 15.68 7.32
C LEU A 346 6.51 14.15 7.36
N VAL A 347 7.47 13.59 6.62
CA VAL A 347 7.81 12.16 6.70
C VAL A 347 9.28 11.98 7.04
N THR A 348 9.57 11.19 8.07
CA THR A 348 10.95 10.91 8.48
C THR A 348 11.22 9.43 8.66
N GLN A 349 12.35 8.97 8.14
CA GLN A 349 12.83 7.63 8.38
C GLN A 349 13.56 7.51 9.73
N SER A 350 14.18 8.60 10.20
CA SER A 350 14.87 8.66 11.49
C SER A 350 13.97 9.23 12.58
N SER A 351 13.79 8.47 13.67
CA SER A 351 13.00 8.89 14.83
C SER A 351 13.58 10.12 15.53
N GLY A 352 14.90 10.14 15.78
CA GLY A 352 15.55 11.27 16.45
C GLY A 352 15.50 12.57 15.64
N LEU A 353 15.67 12.48 14.32
CA LEU A 353 15.52 13.65 13.46
C LEU A 353 14.07 14.06 13.26
N GLY A 354 13.12 13.12 13.34
CA GLY A 354 11.68 13.42 13.39
C GLY A 354 11.34 14.34 14.56
N VAL A 355 11.81 13.99 15.77
CA VAL A 355 11.63 14.82 16.97
C VAL A 355 12.20 16.22 16.76
N ALA A 356 13.46 16.30 16.31
CA ALA A 356 14.13 17.58 16.10
C ALA A 356 13.39 18.43 15.06
N LEU A 357 13.02 17.86 13.92
CA LEU A 357 12.30 18.58 12.87
C LEU A 357 10.96 19.11 13.35
N LEU A 358 10.16 18.31 14.07
CA LEU A 358 8.89 18.77 14.63
C LEU A 358 9.08 19.94 15.60
N GLU A 359 10.06 19.86 16.50
CA GLU A 359 10.35 20.92 17.46
C GLU A 359 10.84 22.21 16.76
N HIS A 360 11.69 22.07 15.74
CA HIS A 360 12.20 23.20 14.98
C HIS A 360 11.10 23.88 14.15
N LEU A 361 10.28 23.11 13.42
CA LEU A 361 9.15 23.64 12.66
C LEU A 361 8.15 24.36 13.58
N SER A 362 7.86 23.77 14.75
CA SER A 362 7.00 24.42 15.74
C SER A 362 7.55 25.76 16.23
N ARG A 363 8.88 25.88 16.45
CA ARG A 363 9.51 27.16 16.84
C ARG A 363 9.45 28.22 15.75
N LEU A 364 9.42 27.81 14.48
CA LEU A 364 9.25 28.69 13.34
C LEU A 364 7.77 29.05 13.08
N GLY A 365 6.83 28.48 13.86
CA GLY A 365 5.40 28.66 13.64
C GLY A 365 4.84 27.86 12.45
N ILE A 366 5.61 26.90 11.94
CA ILE A 366 5.18 26.03 10.83
C ILE A 366 4.42 24.84 11.42
N GLY A 367 3.10 24.85 11.26
CA GLY A 367 2.21 23.78 11.71
C GLY A 367 2.16 22.58 10.76
N ILE A 368 1.83 21.43 11.30
CA ILE A 368 1.80 20.13 10.63
C ILE A 368 0.39 19.80 10.14
N SER A 369 0.27 19.38 8.88
CA SER A 369 -0.95 18.76 8.34
C SER A 369 -1.03 17.29 8.77
N SER A 370 -0.01 16.52 8.41
CA SER A 370 0.22 15.16 8.91
C SER A 370 1.71 14.85 9.02
N PHE A 371 2.06 14.06 10.04
CA PHE A 371 3.40 13.60 10.33
C PHE A 371 3.43 12.08 10.41
N ALA A 372 4.41 11.46 9.76
CA ALA A 372 4.68 10.04 9.90
C ALA A 372 6.18 9.77 10.03
N SER A 373 6.56 9.14 11.14
CA SER A 373 7.86 8.46 11.23
C SER A 373 7.70 7.04 10.68
N VAL A 374 8.42 6.72 9.61
CA VAL A 374 8.30 5.43 8.92
C VAL A 374 9.35 4.40 9.36
N GLY A 375 10.38 4.82 10.10
CA GLY A 375 11.38 3.93 10.70
C GLY A 375 12.00 2.95 9.70
N GLY A 376 11.92 1.65 10.00
CA GLY A 376 12.37 0.57 9.14
C GLY A 376 11.65 0.48 7.78
N MET A 377 10.54 1.19 7.60
CA MET A 377 9.79 1.35 6.35
C MET A 377 9.49 -0.01 5.67
N LEU A 378 8.89 -0.95 6.42
CA LEU A 378 8.58 -2.28 5.90
C LEU A 378 7.39 -2.28 4.91
N ASP A 379 6.45 -1.33 5.07
CA ASP A 379 5.23 -1.25 4.27
C ASP A 379 4.89 0.19 3.87
N VAL A 380 4.42 1.02 4.81
CA VAL A 380 4.13 2.45 4.54
C VAL A 380 5.46 3.19 4.34
N SER A 381 5.51 3.95 3.26
CA SER A 381 6.69 4.62 2.73
C SER A 381 6.41 6.10 2.42
N ALA A 382 7.46 6.87 2.19
CA ALA A 382 7.31 8.27 1.78
C ALA A 382 6.55 8.46 0.46
N ASN A 383 6.54 7.45 -0.43
CA ASN A 383 5.74 7.49 -1.64
C ASN A 383 4.24 7.54 -1.32
N ASP A 384 3.82 6.81 -0.28
CA ASP A 384 2.42 6.76 0.16
C ASP A 384 2.01 8.10 0.77
N LEU A 385 2.88 8.70 1.60
CA LEU A 385 2.64 10.03 2.18
C LEU A 385 2.59 11.13 1.11
N LEU A 386 3.45 11.08 0.10
CA LEU A 386 3.38 12.00 -1.04
C LEU A 386 2.03 11.89 -1.78
N MET A 387 1.51 10.67 -1.98
CA MET A 387 0.19 10.46 -2.59
C MET A 387 -0.96 10.94 -1.72
N TRP A 388 -0.85 10.78 -0.39
CA TRP A 388 -1.78 11.35 0.58
C TRP A 388 -1.82 12.88 0.49
N TRP A 389 -0.68 13.56 0.57
CA TRP A 389 -0.59 15.03 0.48
C TRP A 389 -1.06 15.57 -0.87
N GLU A 390 -0.85 14.82 -1.95
CA GLU A 390 -1.39 15.17 -3.27
C GLU A 390 -2.94 15.07 -3.36
N ALA A 391 -3.59 14.43 -2.38
CA ALA A 391 -5.02 14.21 -2.34
C ALA A 391 -5.73 14.97 -1.21
N ASP A 392 -5.04 15.26 -0.10
CA ASP A 392 -5.67 15.80 1.12
C ASP A 392 -6.12 17.27 1.01
N THR A 393 -5.65 18.01 0.00
CA THR A 393 -5.93 19.44 -0.23
C THR A 393 -5.53 20.40 0.92
N ILE A 394 -4.96 19.88 2.01
CA ILE A 394 -4.54 20.63 3.19
C ILE A 394 -3.04 20.91 3.12
N THR A 395 -2.27 19.95 2.62
CA THR A 395 -0.82 20.03 2.60
C THR A 395 -0.32 20.95 1.48
N GLU A 396 0.39 22.00 1.87
CA GLU A 396 0.99 23.00 0.96
C GLU A 396 2.52 22.93 0.94
N LEU A 397 3.13 22.18 1.84
CA LEU A 397 4.58 21.95 1.90
C LEU A 397 4.84 20.49 2.30
N ALA A 398 5.69 19.78 1.55
CA ALA A 398 6.10 18.42 1.88
C ALA A 398 7.58 18.41 2.29
N VAL A 399 7.88 17.94 3.51
CA VAL A 399 9.23 17.82 4.06
C VAL A 399 9.57 16.34 4.25
N LEU A 400 10.69 15.92 3.68
CA LEU A 400 11.12 14.52 3.67
C LEU A 400 12.51 14.39 4.30
N TYR A 401 12.66 13.42 5.19
CA TYR A 401 13.96 12.92 5.62
C TYR A 401 14.05 11.42 5.32
N LEU A 402 14.76 11.06 4.26
CA LEU A 402 14.86 9.68 3.76
C LEU A 402 16.31 9.21 3.61
N GLU A 403 16.55 7.98 4.07
CA GLU A 403 17.81 7.27 3.92
C GLU A 403 17.74 6.24 2.79
N SER A 404 16.53 5.73 2.49
CA SER A 404 16.25 4.84 1.36
C SER A 404 14.90 5.16 0.69
N PHE A 405 14.72 4.72 -0.57
CA PHE A 405 13.55 5.06 -1.40
C PHE A 405 12.65 3.89 -1.77
N GLY A 406 12.95 2.67 -1.30
CA GLY A 406 12.27 1.46 -1.78
C GLY A 406 12.44 1.29 -3.30
N SER A 407 11.40 1.63 -4.08
CA SER A 407 11.40 1.68 -5.55
C SER A 407 11.76 3.09 -6.06
N PRO A 408 13.02 3.33 -6.51
CA PRO A 408 13.44 4.67 -6.92
C PRO A 408 12.66 5.21 -8.12
N ARG A 409 12.23 4.33 -9.04
CA ARG A 409 11.45 4.70 -10.22
C ARG A 409 10.04 5.18 -9.85
N GLN A 410 9.36 4.47 -8.95
CA GLN A 410 8.02 4.86 -8.51
C GLN A 410 8.11 6.14 -7.68
N PHE A 411 9.07 6.22 -6.75
CA PHE A 411 9.31 7.42 -5.95
C PHE A 411 9.57 8.65 -6.83
N ALA A 412 10.47 8.57 -7.81
CA ALA A 412 10.76 9.70 -8.71
C ALA A 412 9.53 10.14 -9.53
N ARG A 413 8.72 9.20 -10.02
CA ARG A 413 7.48 9.52 -10.77
C ARG A 413 6.44 10.21 -9.88
N THR A 414 6.21 9.69 -8.68
CA THR A 414 5.27 10.28 -7.72
C THR A 414 5.77 11.64 -7.27
N ALA A 415 7.02 11.73 -6.81
CA ALA A 415 7.59 12.99 -6.33
C ALA A 415 7.57 14.07 -7.42
N ARG A 416 7.89 13.76 -8.68
CA ARG A 416 7.77 14.71 -9.80
C ARG A 416 6.35 15.23 -9.99
N ARG A 417 5.35 14.36 -9.89
CA ARG A 417 3.94 14.74 -10.00
C ARG A 417 3.51 15.63 -8.84
N VAL A 418 3.95 15.32 -7.62
CA VAL A 418 3.64 16.09 -6.42
C VAL A 418 4.36 17.44 -6.41
N ALA A 419 5.66 17.45 -6.71
CA ALA A 419 6.52 18.64 -6.78
C ALA A 419 6.05 19.68 -7.80
N ALA A 420 5.29 19.26 -8.81
CA ALA A 420 4.65 20.18 -9.76
C ALA A 420 3.53 21.05 -9.13
N ARG A 421 3.06 20.71 -7.92
CA ARG A 421 1.95 21.39 -7.24
C ARG A 421 2.25 21.79 -5.80
N ILE A 422 3.02 20.99 -5.10
CA ILE A 422 3.39 21.17 -3.68
C ILE A 422 4.92 21.20 -3.62
N PRO A 423 5.56 22.25 -3.07
CA PRO A 423 6.99 22.24 -2.80
C PRO A 423 7.41 21.00 -1.99
N VAL A 424 8.39 20.25 -2.52
CA VAL A 424 8.92 19.04 -1.89
C VAL A 424 10.36 19.33 -1.46
N LEU A 425 10.58 19.43 -0.14
CA LEU A 425 11.88 19.68 0.46
C LEU A 425 12.47 18.40 1.04
N THR A 426 13.78 18.22 0.90
CA THR A 426 14.53 17.14 1.56
C THR A 426 15.91 17.62 1.95
N VAL A 427 16.56 16.93 2.88
CA VAL A 427 17.99 17.11 3.15
C VAL A 427 18.79 15.92 2.62
N HIS A 428 19.98 16.18 2.12
CA HIS A 428 20.92 15.13 1.80
C HIS A 428 21.47 14.44 3.08
N ALA A 429 20.78 13.42 3.59
CA ALA A 429 21.27 12.53 4.66
C ALA A 429 22.64 11.87 4.33
N GLY A 430 23.49 11.61 5.33
CA GLY A 430 24.71 10.81 5.15
C GLY A 430 25.82 11.42 4.27
N ARG A 431 26.01 12.74 4.28
CA ARG A 431 27.10 13.39 3.52
C ARG A 431 28.50 13.20 4.13
N SER A 432 28.60 12.97 5.44
CA SER A 432 29.87 12.81 6.14
C SER A 432 30.29 11.33 6.22
N ALA A 433 31.59 11.04 6.20
CA ALA A 433 32.10 9.66 6.35
C ALA A 433 31.62 8.93 7.62
N PRO A 434 31.36 9.61 8.76
CA PRO A 434 30.63 9.02 9.89
C PRO A 434 29.13 8.82 9.62
N GLY A 435 28.46 9.77 8.96
CA GLY A 435 27.03 9.67 8.62
C GLY A 435 26.72 8.57 7.60
N GLN A 436 27.62 8.28 6.66
CA GLN A 436 27.50 7.14 5.74
C GLN A 436 27.63 5.80 6.48
N ARG A 437 28.55 5.71 7.44
CA ARG A 437 28.72 4.52 8.28
C ARG A 437 27.54 4.31 9.22
N ALA A 438 27.02 5.39 9.81
CA ALA A 438 25.83 5.35 10.67
C ALA A 438 24.58 4.92 9.88
N ALA A 439 24.33 5.50 8.70
CA ALA A 439 23.23 5.10 7.83
C ALA A 439 23.37 3.61 7.42
N ALA A 440 24.57 3.17 7.02
CA ALA A 440 24.82 1.78 6.66
C ALA A 440 24.66 0.80 7.84
N SER A 441 24.88 1.22 9.08
CA SER A 441 24.65 0.40 10.29
C SER A 441 23.21 0.41 10.78
N HIS A 442 22.43 1.45 10.46
CA HIS A 442 21.03 1.60 10.92
C HIS A 442 20.00 1.01 9.95
N THR A 443 20.27 1.02 8.64
CA THR A 443 19.34 0.44 7.64
C THR A 443 19.89 -0.84 7.03
N ALA A 444 19.13 -1.93 7.11
CA ALA A 444 19.43 -3.18 6.41
C ALA A 444 19.38 -3.03 4.86
N ALA A 445 18.85 -1.91 4.35
CA ALA A 445 18.89 -1.54 2.94
C ALA A 445 20.17 -0.74 2.64
N ALA A 446 20.92 -1.15 1.62
CA ALA A 446 22.10 -0.40 1.16
C ALA A 446 21.68 1.04 0.79
N ALA A 447 22.25 2.03 1.47
CA ALA A 447 22.04 3.43 1.13
C ALA A 447 22.44 3.68 -0.33
N ALA A 448 21.56 4.29 -1.12
CA ALA A 448 21.88 4.65 -2.50
C ALA A 448 23.06 5.64 -2.51
N PRO A 449 24.04 5.50 -3.44
CA PRO A 449 25.14 6.45 -3.54
C PRO A 449 24.63 7.89 -3.64
N LEU A 450 25.32 8.82 -2.98
CA LEU A 450 24.88 10.22 -2.87
C LEU A 450 24.58 10.86 -4.22
N ILE A 451 25.43 10.60 -5.23
CA ILE A 451 25.30 11.10 -6.61
C ILE A 451 23.99 10.61 -7.23
N THR A 452 23.69 9.31 -7.10
CA THR A 452 22.45 8.72 -7.60
C THR A 452 21.22 9.36 -6.98
N ARG A 453 21.28 9.62 -5.66
CA ARG A 453 20.18 10.28 -4.95
C ARG A 453 20.00 11.73 -5.38
N GLN A 454 21.10 12.47 -5.55
CA GLN A 454 21.04 13.86 -5.99
C GLN A 454 20.44 13.99 -7.39
N ALA A 455 20.90 13.17 -8.34
CA ALA A 455 20.32 13.13 -9.67
C ALA A 455 18.83 12.77 -9.65
N LEU A 456 18.42 11.83 -8.79
CA LEU A 456 17.01 11.47 -8.62
C LEU A 456 16.18 12.66 -8.12
N PHE A 457 16.66 13.37 -7.08
CA PHE A 457 15.95 14.52 -6.51
C PHE A 457 15.79 15.63 -7.54
N GLU A 458 16.86 15.96 -8.26
CA GLU A 458 16.83 16.95 -9.33
C GLU A 458 15.84 16.60 -10.44
N GLN A 459 15.87 15.36 -10.94
CA GLN A 459 14.93 14.88 -11.96
C GLN A 459 13.47 14.83 -11.47
N ALA A 460 13.27 14.67 -10.17
CA ALA A 460 11.95 14.65 -9.54
C ALA A 460 11.47 16.05 -9.13
N GLY A 461 12.25 17.13 -9.35
CA GLY A 461 11.88 18.48 -8.93
C GLY A 461 11.87 18.68 -7.41
N ILE A 462 12.58 17.83 -6.67
CA ILE A 462 12.71 17.92 -5.21
C ILE A 462 13.81 18.93 -4.87
N ILE A 463 13.51 19.86 -3.97
CA ILE A 463 14.48 20.84 -3.45
C ILE A 463 15.30 20.15 -2.36
N ALA A 464 16.51 19.73 -2.71
CA ALA A 464 17.40 19.02 -1.80
C ALA A 464 18.45 19.97 -1.19
N THR A 465 18.36 20.20 0.11
CA THR A 465 19.30 21.04 0.85
C THR A 465 20.51 20.24 1.36
N THR A 466 21.56 20.95 1.73
CA THR A 466 22.82 20.36 2.17
C THR A 466 22.90 20.14 3.68
N SER A 467 22.04 20.83 4.45
CA SER A 467 21.98 20.75 5.91
C SER A 467 20.55 20.87 6.44
N LEU A 468 20.35 20.46 7.69
CA LEU A 468 19.06 20.63 8.37
C LEU A 468 18.71 22.11 8.58
N GLY A 469 19.70 22.97 8.82
CA GLY A 469 19.49 24.41 8.94
C GLY A 469 18.97 25.02 7.64
N GLU A 470 19.62 24.71 6.52
CA GLU A 470 19.19 25.16 5.19
C GLU A 470 17.80 24.62 4.82
N LEU A 471 17.46 23.39 5.25
CA LEU A 471 16.11 22.85 5.10
C LEU A 471 15.07 23.69 5.84
N LEU A 472 15.39 24.10 7.07
CA LEU A 472 14.50 24.91 7.91
C LEU A 472 14.39 26.35 7.42
N ASP A 473 15.45 26.91 6.83
CA ASP A 473 15.42 28.25 6.23
C ASP A 473 14.60 28.28 4.92
N ALA A 474 14.54 27.15 4.21
CA ALA A 474 13.78 26.99 2.97
C ALA A 474 12.28 26.67 3.20
N ALA A 475 11.95 26.09 4.36
CA ALA A 475 10.60 25.76 4.79
C ALA A 475 9.88 26.99 5.33
#